data_AF-A0A382EQ69-F1
#
_entry.id   AF-A0A382EQ69-F1
#
_cell.length_a   1.000
_cell.length_b   1.000
_cell.length_c   1.000
_cell.angle_alpha   90.00
_cell.angle_beta   90.00
_cell.angle_gamma   90.00
#
_symmetry.space_group_name_H-M   'P 1'
#
loop_
_entity.id
_entity.type
_entity.pdbx_description
1 polymer ?
#
loop_
_entity_poly.entity_id
_entity_poly.type
_entity_poly.pdbx_seq_one_letter_code
_entity_poly.pdbx_strand_id
1 'polypeptide(L)'
;MNRLESTTSAFADFMWGPLLLILLVGGGIFFTFYCRFIPFRYFRHGVNILLGKYDQADDPGQINHFQALSSALAGTVGMGNISGVAVAINMGGPGALFWMWVSSVVGMSTKFFTCTLAILFRGEDDRGEIQGGPMYVIETGLGQKFKPLAVLFSTAGLIGCLPMFQANQLTQFVRDSFFVPNHLFIDQPMIGNLLIGTIVGIAVAAVIFGGITRIGLVAGRIVPLMVMIYMIAGLVVVAKNLSQLPVVLTLILNDAFTGQSVAGGVTGEVIRQGVRRAAFSNEAGLGTEAMAHGAAKTKEPVREGLVAMIGP
;
A
#
# COMPACT_ATOMS: atom_id res chain seq x y z
N MET A 1 -12.92 18.78 -21.85
CA MET A 1 -11.97 17.89 -21.15
C MET A 1 -10.91 18.67 -20.37
N ASN A 2 -10.15 19.56 -21.01
CA ASN A 2 -8.96 20.20 -20.42
C ASN A 2 -9.21 20.94 -19.09
N ARG A 3 -10.36 21.61 -18.90
CA ARG A 3 -10.70 22.26 -17.62
C ARG A 3 -10.99 21.27 -16.49
N LEU A 4 -11.68 20.16 -16.76
CA LEU A 4 -11.97 19.14 -15.74
C LEU A 4 -10.68 18.44 -15.33
N GLU A 5 -9.85 18.08 -16.30
CA GLU A 5 -8.54 17.48 -16.08
C GLU A 5 -7.62 18.41 -15.28
N SER A 6 -7.49 19.68 -15.70
CA SER A 6 -6.67 20.67 -14.99
C SER A 6 -7.15 20.92 -13.56
N THR A 7 -8.47 20.99 -13.36
CA THR A 7 -9.05 21.24 -12.04
C THR A 7 -8.87 20.03 -11.12
N THR A 8 -9.06 18.83 -11.64
CA THR A 8 -8.85 17.58 -10.89
C THR A 8 -7.38 17.40 -10.54
N SER A 9 -6.47 17.69 -11.47
CA SER A 9 -5.03 17.66 -11.22
C SER A 9 -4.62 18.66 -10.14
N ALA A 10 -5.08 19.91 -10.24
CA ALA A 10 -4.79 20.94 -9.24
C ALA A 10 -5.33 20.57 -7.85
N PHE A 11 -6.53 20.00 -7.78
CA PHE A 11 -7.10 19.51 -6.53
C PHE A 11 -6.29 18.35 -5.96
N ALA A 12 -5.88 17.38 -6.79
CA ALA A 12 -5.05 16.27 -6.36
C ALA A 12 -3.69 16.74 -5.84
N ASP A 13 -3.05 17.70 -6.50
CA ASP A 13 -1.78 18.29 -6.06
C ASP A 13 -1.93 19.09 -4.77
N PHE A 14 -3.05 19.81 -4.59
CA PHE A 14 -3.38 20.47 -3.34
C PHE A 14 -3.58 19.46 -2.20
N MET A 15 -4.28 18.35 -2.45
CA MET A 15 -4.52 17.31 -1.45
C MET A 15 -3.26 16.55 -1.08
N TRP A 16 -2.39 16.26 -2.06
CA TRP A 16 -1.03 15.76 -1.83
C TRP A 16 -0.03 16.86 -1.43
N GLY A 17 -0.54 18.02 -1.03
CA GLY A 17 0.24 19.14 -0.57
C GLY A 17 0.89 18.90 0.79
N PRO A 18 1.67 19.89 1.28
CA PRO A 18 2.44 19.75 2.51
C PRO A 18 1.61 19.38 3.74
N LEU A 19 0.36 19.86 3.84
CA LEU A 19 -0.50 19.61 4.99
C LEU A 19 -0.79 18.12 5.19
N LEU A 20 -1.14 17.39 4.13
CA LEU A 20 -1.41 15.96 4.22
C LEU A 20 -0.13 15.19 4.58
N LEU A 21 1.01 15.57 4.00
CA LEU A 21 2.28 14.91 4.30
C LEU A 21 2.71 15.14 5.74
N ILE A 22 2.51 16.36 6.27
CA ILE A 22 2.74 16.67 7.69
C ILE A 22 1.80 15.84 8.56
N LEU A 23 0.53 15.66 8.18
CA LEU A 23 -0.41 14.84 8.93
C LEU A 23 0.00 13.35 8.93
N LEU A 24 0.38 12.80 7.78
CA LEU A 24 0.77 11.40 7.64
C LEU A 24 2.08 11.09 8.37
N VAL A 25 3.14 11.84 8.05
CA VAL A 25 4.46 11.63 8.66
C VAL A 25 4.47 12.09 10.10
N GLY A 26 3.93 13.28 10.38
CA GLY A 26 3.84 13.81 11.74
C GLY A 26 2.94 12.96 12.64
N GLY A 27 1.83 12.43 12.11
CA GLY A 27 0.97 11.48 12.81
C GLY A 27 1.69 10.16 13.12
N GLY A 28 2.40 9.58 12.16
CA GLY A 28 3.20 8.38 12.40
C GLY A 28 4.35 8.61 13.38
N ILE A 29 5.02 9.77 13.31
CA ILE A 29 6.06 10.18 14.27
C ILE A 29 5.44 10.31 15.66
N PHE A 30 4.31 11.00 15.78
CA PHE A 30 3.56 11.10 17.03
C PHE A 30 3.25 9.72 17.59
N PHE A 31 2.69 8.80 16.79
CA PHE A 31 2.38 7.44 17.22
C PHE A 31 3.62 6.65 17.63
N THR A 32 4.73 6.81 16.92
CA THR A 32 6.00 6.16 17.22
C THR A 32 6.53 6.55 18.60
N PHE A 33 6.50 7.85 18.93
CA PHE A 33 6.92 8.35 20.23
C PHE A 33 5.87 8.06 21.33
N TYR A 34 4.58 8.21 21.02
CA TYR A 34 3.49 7.92 21.95
C TYR A 34 3.52 6.47 22.44
N CYS A 35 3.74 5.51 21.53
CA CYS A 35 3.90 4.11 21.88
C CYS A 35 5.30 3.74 22.41
N ARG A 36 6.22 4.71 22.55
CA ARG A 36 7.60 4.52 23.03
C ARG A 36 8.36 3.42 22.29
N PHE A 37 8.14 3.33 20.97
CA PHE A 37 8.68 2.29 20.09
C PHE A 37 8.37 0.85 20.56
N ILE A 38 7.33 0.64 21.37
CA ILE A 38 6.98 -0.68 21.91
C ILE A 38 6.64 -1.68 20.80
N PRO A 39 5.79 -1.37 19.79
CA PRO A 39 5.45 -2.33 18.74
C PRO A 39 6.67 -2.92 18.03
N PHE A 40 7.71 -2.10 17.79
CA PHE A 40 8.98 -2.54 17.19
C PHE A 40 9.69 -3.62 18.02
N ARG A 41 9.61 -3.56 19.36
CA ARG A 41 10.18 -4.60 20.25
C ARG A 41 9.44 -5.93 20.12
N TYR A 42 8.16 -5.89 19.76
CA TYR A 42 7.29 -7.07 19.60
C TYR A 42 7.19 -7.56 18.14
N PHE A 43 8.05 -7.08 17.24
CA PHE A 43 8.07 -7.51 15.83
C PHE A 43 8.12 -9.04 15.68
N ARG A 44 8.95 -9.72 16.47
CA ARG A 44 9.01 -11.20 16.48
C ARG A 44 7.70 -11.86 16.92
N HIS A 45 6.97 -11.23 17.84
CA HIS A 45 5.65 -11.71 18.25
C HIS A 45 4.64 -11.53 17.11
N GLY A 46 4.67 -10.39 16.40
CA GLY A 46 3.89 -10.16 15.18
C GLY A 46 4.12 -11.25 14.12
N VAL A 47 5.38 -11.64 13.87
CA VAL A 47 5.71 -12.75 12.97
C VAL A 47 5.16 -14.09 13.48
N ASN A 48 5.22 -14.35 14.78
CA ASN A 48 4.64 -15.58 15.35
C ASN A 48 3.11 -15.63 15.20
N ILE A 49 2.43 -14.49 15.36
CA ILE A 49 0.98 -14.35 15.11
C ILE A 49 0.69 -14.60 13.63
N LEU A 50 1.47 -13.99 12.73
CA LEU A 50 1.34 -14.18 11.28
C LEU A 50 1.47 -15.65 10.87
N LEU A 51 2.34 -16.41 11.53
CA LEU A 51 2.54 -17.84 11.30
C LEU A 51 1.44 -18.73 11.91
N GLY A 52 0.40 -18.13 12.50
CA GLY A 52 -0.75 -18.84 13.06
C GLY A 52 -0.53 -19.46 14.44
N LYS A 53 0.57 -19.12 15.14
CA LYS A 53 0.87 -19.72 16.47
C LYS A 53 -0.14 -19.36 17.56
N TYR A 54 -0.92 -18.31 17.35
CA TYR A 54 -1.90 -17.80 18.30
C TYR A 54 -3.33 -17.82 17.75
N ASP A 55 -3.55 -18.47 16.60
CA ASP A 55 -4.86 -18.57 15.96
C ASP A 55 -5.76 -19.49 16.80
N GLN A 56 -7.00 -19.07 17.03
CA GLN A 56 -8.04 -19.89 17.66
C GLN A 56 -9.18 -20.13 16.68
N ALA A 57 -9.74 -21.34 16.70
CA ALA A 57 -10.79 -21.74 15.74
C ALA A 57 -12.09 -20.95 15.92
N ASP A 58 -12.36 -20.48 17.14
CA ASP A 58 -13.54 -19.73 17.55
C ASP A 58 -13.33 -18.20 17.53
N ASP A 59 -12.20 -17.71 17.02
CA ASP A 59 -11.95 -16.27 16.89
C ASP A 59 -12.85 -15.66 15.79
N PRO A 60 -13.49 -14.51 16.06
CA PRO A 60 -14.39 -13.85 15.12
C PRO A 60 -13.62 -13.21 13.97
N GLY A 61 -14.15 -13.37 12.76
CA GLY A 61 -13.56 -12.88 11.52
C GLY A 61 -13.65 -13.93 10.40
N GLN A 62 -13.20 -13.55 9.21
CA GLN A 62 -13.41 -14.34 7.99
C GLN A 62 -12.11 -14.99 7.50
N ILE A 63 -10.97 -14.32 7.68
CA ILE A 63 -9.66 -14.75 7.17
C ILE A 63 -8.61 -14.80 8.29
N ASN A 64 -7.59 -15.65 8.18
CA ASN A 64 -6.53 -15.66 9.20
C ASN A 64 -5.55 -14.48 9.02
N HIS A 65 -4.67 -14.27 10.00
CA HIS A 65 -3.69 -13.17 10.00
C HIS A 65 -2.80 -13.15 8.74
N PHE A 66 -2.39 -14.33 8.26
CA PHE A 66 -1.58 -14.46 7.05
C PHE A 66 -2.33 -14.03 5.79
N GLN A 67 -3.58 -14.45 5.67
CA GLN A 67 -4.46 -14.07 4.57
C GLN A 67 -4.77 -12.58 4.62
N ALA A 68 -5.00 -12.00 5.81
CA ALA A 68 -5.24 -10.57 5.98
C ALA A 68 -4.04 -9.73 5.52
N LEU A 69 -2.83 -10.05 6.01
CA LEU A 69 -1.61 -9.38 5.57
C LEU A 69 -1.36 -9.60 4.07
N SER A 70 -1.55 -10.82 3.57
CA SER A 70 -1.37 -11.11 2.14
C SER A 70 -2.37 -10.35 1.28
N SER A 71 -3.63 -10.23 1.70
CA SER A 71 -4.64 -9.44 0.99
C SER A 71 -4.32 -7.96 0.98
N ALA A 72 -3.86 -7.40 2.10
CA ALA A 72 -3.37 -6.02 2.14
C ALA A 72 -2.18 -5.83 1.19
N LEU A 73 -1.18 -6.71 1.28
CA LEU A 73 0.01 -6.68 0.42
C LEU A 73 -0.30 -6.92 -1.07
N ALA A 74 -1.36 -7.65 -1.41
CA ALA A 74 -1.78 -7.83 -2.80
C ALA A 74 -2.18 -6.49 -3.44
N GLY A 75 -2.74 -5.57 -2.66
CA GLY A 75 -3.03 -4.20 -3.11
C GLY A 75 -1.78 -3.33 -3.17
N THR A 76 -0.88 -3.47 -2.19
CA THR A 76 0.31 -2.62 -2.02
C THR A 76 1.59 -3.18 -2.64
N VAL A 77 1.56 -4.30 -3.34
CA VAL A 77 2.74 -4.85 -4.02
C VAL A 77 2.35 -5.16 -5.45
N GLY A 78 2.75 -4.29 -6.36
CA GLY A 78 2.45 -4.43 -7.78
C GLY A 78 3.27 -3.49 -8.65
N MET A 79 3.01 -3.52 -9.95
CA MET A 79 3.72 -2.69 -10.94
C MET A 79 3.66 -1.19 -10.62
N GLY A 80 2.57 -0.72 -9.99
CA GLY A 80 2.44 0.68 -9.53
C GLY A 80 3.48 1.12 -8.52
N ASN A 81 3.93 0.21 -7.65
CA ASN A 81 4.90 0.55 -6.63
C ASN A 81 6.32 0.42 -7.16
N ILE A 82 6.57 -0.52 -8.08
CA ILE A 82 7.84 -0.63 -8.80
C ILE A 82 8.08 0.62 -9.67
N SER A 83 7.09 1.02 -10.48
CA SER A 83 7.20 2.25 -11.28
C SER A 83 7.18 3.51 -10.42
N GLY A 84 6.45 3.50 -9.31
CA GLY A 84 6.41 4.59 -8.33
C GLY A 84 7.79 4.93 -7.75
N VAL A 85 8.59 3.92 -7.40
CA VAL A 85 9.98 4.12 -6.95
C VAL A 85 10.83 4.73 -8.07
N ALA A 86 10.71 4.25 -9.31
CA ALA A 86 11.46 4.79 -10.44
C ALA A 86 11.11 6.27 -10.70
N VAL A 87 9.83 6.63 -10.62
CA VAL A 87 9.37 8.02 -10.74
C VAL A 87 9.89 8.87 -9.57
N ALA A 88 9.92 8.33 -8.34
CA ALA A 88 10.47 9.03 -7.18
C ALA A 88 11.95 9.39 -7.40
N ILE A 89 12.74 8.43 -7.90
CA ILE A 89 14.17 8.64 -8.18
C ILE A 89 14.36 9.62 -9.34
N ASN A 90 13.54 9.53 -10.38
CA ASN A 90 13.65 10.41 -11.55
C ASN A 90 13.28 11.86 -11.22
N MET A 91 12.20 12.07 -10.45
CA MET A 91 11.71 13.42 -10.12
C MET A 91 12.40 14.03 -8.90
N GLY A 92 12.72 13.22 -7.88
CA GLY A 92 13.25 13.67 -6.59
C GLY A 92 14.71 13.30 -6.34
N GLY A 93 15.38 12.64 -7.29
CA GLY A 93 16.76 12.17 -7.14
C GLY A 93 16.88 10.89 -6.29
N PRO A 94 18.09 10.29 -6.22
CA PRO A 94 18.37 9.10 -5.43
C PRO A 94 18.02 9.25 -3.94
N GLY A 95 18.10 10.46 -3.39
CA GLY A 95 17.80 10.77 -2.00
C GLY A 95 16.34 10.57 -1.62
N ALA A 96 15.41 10.57 -2.59
CA ALA A 96 14.01 10.26 -2.34
C ALA A 96 13.85 8.85 -1.72
N LEU A 97 14.72 7.90 -2.09
CA LEU A 97 14.69 6.53 -1.58
C LEU A 97 14.94 6.46 -0.06
N PHE A 98 15.84 7.30 0.47
CA PHE A 98 16.08 7.39 1.91
C PHE A 98 14.81 7.83 2.65
N TRP A 99 14.14 8.87 2.15
CA TRP A 99 12.90 9.36 2.74
C TRP A 99 11.75 8.37 2.58
N MET A 100 11.78 7.52 1.56
CA MET A 100 10.85 6.40 1.46
C MET A 100 11.04 5.40 2.61
N TRP A 101 12.29 5.04 2.94
CA TRP A 101 12.58 4.14 4.08
C TRP A 101 12.15 4.74 5.42
N VAL A 102 12.48 6.01 5.67
CA VAL A 102 12.06 6.72 6.89
C VAL A 102 10.54 6.73 7.00
N SER A 103 9.85 7.03 5.90
CA SER A 103 8.38 7.06 5.86
C SER A 103 7.77 5.67 6.09
N SER A 104 8.39 4.59 5.60
CA SER A 104 7.96 3.22 5.92
C SER A 104 8.10 2.90 7.41
N VAL A 105 9.24 3.21 8.03
CA VAL A 105 9.44 2.99 9.47
C VAL A 105 8.40 3.74 10.30
N VAL A 106 8.16 5.00 9.96
CA VAL A 106 7.11 5.83 10.58
C VAL A 106 5.72 5.24 10.31
N GLY A 107 5.49 4.75 9.10
CA GLY A 107 4.25 4.10 8.66
C GLY A 107 3.93 2.80 9.39
N MET A 108 4.94 2.05 9.86
CA MET A 108 4.74 0.86 10.70
C MET A 108 3.93 1.21 11.97
N SER A 109 4.24 2.34 12.61
CA SER A 109 3.48 2.81 13.77
C SER A 109 2.06 3.23 13.41
N THR A 110 1.88 3.98 12.32
CA THR A 110 0.55 4.37 11.84
C THR A 110 -0.31 3.14 11.59
N LYS A 111 0.23 2.14 10.87
CA LYS A 111 -0.47 0.88 10.59
C LYS A 111 -0.80 0.08 11.84
N PHE A 112 0.13 0.03 12.79
CA PHE A 112 -0.12 -0.62 14.07
C PHE A 112 -1.39 -0.06 14.71
N PHE A 113 -1.53 1.26 14.79
CA PHE A 113 -2.70 1.90 15.40
C PHE A 113 -3.96 1.77 14.53
N THR A 114 -3.88 2.05 13.22
CA THR A 114 -5.07 2.01 12.35
C THR A 114 -5.67 0.61 12.27
N CYS A 115 -4.84 -0.43 12.18
CA CYS A 115 -5.32 -1.81 12.14
C CYS A 115 -5.76 -2.33 13.52
N THR A 116 -5.12 -1.89 14.62
CA THR A 116 -5.64 -2.15 15.98
C THR A 116 -7.05 -1.56 16.14
N LEU A 117 -7.24 -0.31 15.73
CA LEU A 117 -8.54 0.36 15.80
C LEU A 117 -9.58 -0.32 14.90
N ALA A 118 -9.19 -0.80 13.72
CA ALA A 118 -10.09 -1.49 12.80
C ALA A 118 -10.64 -2.81 13.35
N ILE A 119 -9.91 -3.49 14.25
CA ILE A 119 -10.43 -4.63 15.01
C ILE A 119 -11.27 -4.17 16.20
N LEU A 120 -10.79 -3.19 16.96
CA LEU A 120 -11.44 -2.72 18.19
C LEU A 120 -12.85 -2.16 17.93
N PHE A 121 -13.02 -1.49 16.79
CA PHE A 121 -14.24 -0.77 16.41
C PHE A 121 -15.00 -1.43 15.25
N ARG A 122 -14.92 -2.76 15.16
CA ARG A 122 -15.65 -3.54 14.16
C ARG A 122 -17.16 -3.28 14.23
N GLY A 123 -17.78 -3.38 13.06
CA GLY A 123 -19.23 -3.45 12.92
C GLY A 123 -19.64 -4.70 12.14
N GLU A 124 -20.92 -4.79 11.85
CA GLU A 124 -21.49 -5.81 10.97
C GLU A 124 -21.90 -5.16 9.64
N ASP A 125 -21.83 -5.91 8.55
CA ASP A 125 -22.46 -5.53 7.29
C ASP A 125 -23.93 -5.96 7.21
N ASP A 126 -24.58 -5.68 6.08
CA ASP A 126 -25.99 -6.01 5.84
C ASP A 126 -26.30 -7.51 5.93
N ARG A 127 -25.28 -8.38 5.95
CA ARG A 127 -25.41 -9.84 6.09
C ARG A 127 -25.08 -10.33 7.50
N GLY A 128 -24.77 -9.42 8.43
CA GLY A 128 -24.33 -9.76 9.78
C GLY A 128 -22.87 -10.23 9.83
N GLU A 129 -22.10 -10.09 8.75
CA GLU A 129 -20.70 -10.48 8.76
C GLU A 129 -19.86 -9.37 9.39
N ILE A 130 -18.89 -9.77 10.21
CA ILE A 130 -18.01 -8.85 10.91
C ILE A 130 -17.09 -8.17 9.89
N GLN A 131 -17.09 -6.84 9.90
CA GLN A 131 -16.27 -5.98 9.07
C GLN A 131 -15.54 -4.93 9.92
N GLY A 132 -14.38 -4.52 9.44
CA GLY A 132 -13.57 -3.47 10.05
C GLY A 132 -13.06 -2.49 9.01
N GLY A 133 -12.54 -1.37 9.49
CA GLY A 133 -11.95 -0.33 8.65
C GLY A 133 -12.30 1.08 9.12
N PRO A 134 -11.78 2.11 8.45
CA PRO A 134 -11.89 3.50 8.91
C PRO A 134 -13.33 3.99 9.03
N MET A 135 -14.22 3.58 8.13
CA MET A 135 -15.65 3.91 8.18
C MET A 135 -16.31 3.43 9.49
N TYR A 136 -16.00 2.21 9.93
CA TYR A 136 -16.49 1.67 11.19
C TYR A 136 -15.82 2.36 12.38
N VAL A 137 -14.51 2.58 12.35
CA VAL A 137 -13.78 3.33 13.40
C VAL A 137 -14.38 4.72 13.61
N ILE A 138 -14.75 5.42 12.54
CA ILE A 138 -15.38 6.73 12.62
C ILE A 138 -16.79 6.62 13.22
N GLU A 139 -17.64 5.72 12.69
CA GLU A 139 -19.03 5.64 13.12
C GLU A 139 -19.18 5.13 14.56
N THR A 140 -18.44 4.10 14.94
CA THR A 140 -18.54 3.47 16.27
C THR A 140 -17.59 4.10 17.30
N GLY A 141 -16.41 4.56 16.88
CA GLY A 141 -15.39 5.13 17.78
C GLY A 141 -15.52 6.63 18.02
N LEU A 142 -15.70 7.43 16.97
CA LEU A 142 -15.88 8.89 17.10
C LEU A 142 -17.35 9.28 17.33
N GLY A 143 -18.27 8.39 16.94
CA GLY A 143 -19.71 8.52 17.13
C GLY A 143 -20.43 9.17 15.96
N GLN A 144 -21.77 9.13 16.02
CA GLN A 144 -22.68 9.47 14.92
C GLN A 144 -22.50 10.90 14.36
N LYS A 145 -21.98 11.84 15.15
CA LYS A 145 -21.69 13.22 14.68
C LYS A 145 -20.65 13.25 13.57
N PHE A 146 -19.76 12.25 13.49
CA PHE A 146 -18.70 12.15 12.48
C PHE A 146 -19.08 11.24 11.31
N LYS A 147 -20.32 10.72 11.27
CA LYS A 147 -20.82 9.90 10.15
C LYS A 147 -20.58 10.51 8.76
N PRO A 148 -20.66 11.84 8.53
CA PRO A 148 -20.30 12.42 7.24
C PRO A 148 -18.88 12.07 6.77
N LEU A 149 -17.91 11.92 7.68
CA LEU A 149 -16.54 11.51 7.34
C LEU A 149 -16.45 10.03 6.96
N ALA A 150 -17.23 9.16 7.60
CA ALA A 150 -17.33 7.75 7.21
C ALA A 150 -17.91 7.62 5.79
N VAL A 151 -18.96 8.39 5.48
CA VAL A 151 -19.54 8.44 4.13
C VAL A 151 -18.55 8.99 3.11
N LEU A 152 -17.81 10.06 3.47
CA LEU A 152 -16.76 10.61 2.62
C LEU A 152 -15.67 9.57 2.33
N PHE A 153 -15.18 8.86 3.35
CA PHE A 153 -14.19 7.80 3.19
C PHE A 153 -14.70 6.69 2.27
N SER A 154 -15.91 6.16 2.53
CA SER A 154 -16.49 5.08 1.73
C SER A 154 -16.72 5.49 0.27
N THR A 155 -17.23 6.69 0.03
CA THR A 155 -17.46 7.20 -1.34
C THR A 155 -16.15 7.47 -2.08
N ALA A 156 -15.14 8.02 -1.40
CA ALA A 156 -13.80 8.16 -1.97
C ALA A 156 -13.19 6.79 -2.29
N GLY A 157 -13.38 5.78 -1.44
CA GLY A 157 -12.90 4.41 -1.64
C GLY A 157 -13.46 3.74 -2.89
N LEU A 158 -14.71 4.03 -3.27
CA LEU A 158 -15.31 3.49 -4.51
C LEU A 158 -14.57 3.90 -5.78
N ILE A 159 -13.93 5.07 -5.77
CA ILE A 159 -13.17 5.62 -6.91
C ILE A 159 -11.67 5.39 -6.72
N GLY A 160 -11.16 5.64 -5.52
CA GLY A 160 -9.74 5.60 -5.18
C GLY A 160 -9.13 4.19 -5.23
N CYS A 161 -9.93 3.15 -4.93
CA CYS A 161 -9.47 1.76 -4.94
C CYS A 161 -9.56 1.09 -6.33
N LEU A 162 -9.91 1.83 -7.39
CA LEU A 162 -10.00 1.27 -8.74
C LEU A 162 -8.61 0.88 -9.26
N PRO A 163 -8.40 -0.35 -9.78
CA PRO A 163 -7.08 -0.84 -10.22
C PRO A 163 -6.68 -0.32 -11.61
N MET A 164 -7.12 0.89 -11.99
CA MET A 164 -6.92 1.45 -13.34
C MET A 164 -5.43 1.55 -13.69
N PHE A 165 -4.61 1.98 -12.74
CA PHE A 165 -3.17 2.11 -12.96
C PHE A 165 -2.53 0.74 -13.23
N GLN A 166 -2.85 -0.27 -12.42
CA GLN A 166 -2.30 -1.61 -12.52
C GLN A 166 -2.75 -2.31 -13.81
N ALA A 167 -4.03 -2.18 -14.18
CA ALA A 167 -4.58 -2.73 -15.42
C ALA A 167 -3.93 -2.10 -16.67
N ASN A 168 -3.75 -0.78 -16.67
CA ASN A 168 -3.10 -0.07 -17.77
C ASN A 168 -1.62 -0.47 -17.92
N GLN A 169 -0.87 -0.52 -16.82
CA GLN A 169 0.54 -0.93 -16.85
C GLN A 169 0.71 -2.37 -17.35
N LEU A 170 -0.16 -3.30 -16.91
CA LEU A 170 -0.13 -4.68 -17.40
C LEU A 170 -0.42 -4.76 -18.90
N THR A 171 -1.42 -4.02 -19.37
CA THR A 171 -1.76 -3.97 -20.79
C THR A 171 -0.60 -3.41 -21.61
N GLN A 172 0.02 -2.32 -21.16
CA GLN A 172 1.22 -1.74 -21.79
C GLN A 172 2.38 -2.74 -21.82
N PHE A 173 2.67 -3.40 -20.71
CA PHE A 173 3.72 -4.41 -20.64
C PHE A 173 3.52 -5.54 -21.66
N VAL A 174 2.30 -6.06 -21.78
CA VAL A 174 1.97 -7.10 -22.77
C VAL A 174 2.11 -6.58 -24.19
N ARG A 175 1.72 -5.34 -24.46
CA ARG A 175 1.92 -4.73 -25.79
C ARG A 175 3.40 -4.67 -26.15
N ASP A 176 4.21 -4.10 -25.28
CA ASP A 176 5.61 -3.79 -25.56
C ASP A 176 6.48 -5.05 -25.57
N SER A 177 6.15 -6.03 -24.72
CA SER A 177 6.94 -7.26 -24.56
C SER A 177 6.47 -8.41 -25.45
N PHE A 178 5.21 -8.39 -25.91
CA PHE A 178 4.64 -9.51 -26.66
C PHE A 178 4.00 -9.09 -27.98
N PHE A 179 3.07 -8.13 -28.01
CA PHE A 179 2.37 -7.80 -29.25
C PHE A 179 3.28 -7.13 -30.29
N VAL A 180 4.02 -6.09 -29.91
CA VAL A 180 4.89 -5.35 -30.81
C VAL A 180 6.01 -6.24 -31.37
N PRO A 181 6.77 -7.00 -30.56
CA PRO A 181 7.84 -7.87 -31.07
C PRO A 181 7.35 -9.00 -31.98
N ASN A 182 6.11 -9.47 -31.82
CA ASN A 182 5.53 -10.53 -32.64
C ASN A 182 4.66 -10.01 -33.79
N HIS A 183 4.66 -8.70 -34.05
CA HIS A 183 3.83 -8.06 -35.07
C HIS A 183 2.31 -8.31 -34.93
N LEU A 184 1.84 -8.53 -33.70
CA LEU A 184 0.42 -8.75 -33.40
C LEU A 184 -0.26 -7.42 -33.04
N PHE A 185 -1.49 -7.21 -33.50
CA PHE A 185 -2.33 -6.06 -33.13
C PHE A 185 -1.70 -4.66 -33.29
N ILE A 186 -0.68 -4.51 -34.15
CA ILE A 186 0.00 -3.21 -34.40
C ILE A 186 -0.98 -2.22 -35.03
N ASP A 187 -1.69 -2.64 -36.07
CA ASP A 187 -2.63 -1.77 -36.81
C ASP A 187 -3.94 -1.55 -36.05
N GLN A 188 -4.25 -2.42 -35.09
CA GLN A 188 -5.51 -2.39 -34.32
C GLN A 188 -5.25 -2.57 -32.82
N PRO A 189 -4.57 -1.60 -32.16
CA PRO A 189 -4.17 -1.72 -30.76
C PRO A 189 -5.37 -1.84 -29.81
N MET A 190 -6.54 -1.30 -30.19
CA MET A 190 -7.75 -1.40 -29.40
C MET A 190 -8.23 -2.84 -29.22
N ILE A 191 -8.10 -3.69 -30.24
CA ILE A 191 -8.52 -5.10 -30.15
C ILE A 191 -7.58 -5.87 -29.22
N GLY A 192 -6.27 -5.65 -29.33
CA GLY A 192 -5.29 -6.24 -28.42
C GLY A 192 -5.54 -5.82 -26.96
N ASN A 193 -5.83 -4.53 -26.73
CA ASN A 193 -6.15 -4.03 -25.39
C ASN A 193 -7.44 -4.64 -24.84
N LEU A 194 -8.49 -4.74 -25.67
CA LEU A 194 -9.76 -5.35 -25.27
C LEU A 194 -9.56 -6.82 -24.92
N LEU A 195 -8.79 -7.57 -25.70
CA LEU A 195 -8.47 -8.98 -25.43
C LEU A 195 -7.83 -9.16 -24.05
N ILE A 196 -6.77 -8.40 -23.75
CA ILE A 196 -6.09 -8.47 -22.45
C ILE A 196 -7.02 -8.01 -21.33
N GLY A 197 -7.74 -6.91 -21.51
CA GLY A 197 -8.71 -6.41 -20.54
C GLY A 197 -9.79 -7.44 -20.21
N THR A 198 -10.34 -8.13 -21.22
CA THR A 198 -11.33 -9.19 -21.02
C THR A 198 -10.74 -10.40 -20.30
N ILE A 199 -9.55 -10.86 -20.68
CA ILE A 199 -8.88 -12.00 -20.02
C ILE A 199 -8.60 -11.69 -18.55
N VAL A 200 -8.02 -10.53 -18.26
CA VAL A 200 -7.74 -10.07 -16.90
C VAL A 200 -9.04 -9.89 -16.12
N GLY A 201 -10.07 -9.30 -16.74
CA GLY A 201 -11.39 -9.12 -16.13
C GLY A 201 -12.02 -10.44 -15.71
N ILE A 202 -11.98 -11.47 -16.56
CA ILE A 202 -12.49 -12.81 -16.24
C ILE A 202 -11.69 -13.44 -15.09
N ALA A 203 -10.35 -13.33 -15.13
CA ALA A 203 -9.49 -13.88 -14.09
C ALA A 203 -9.75 -13.22 -12.73
N VAL A 204 -9.89 -11.88 -12.70
CA VAL A 204 -10.22 -11.12 -11.48
C VAL A 204 -11.64 -11.47 -11.00
N ALA A 205 -12.62 -11.53 -11.90
CA ALA A 205 -14.00 -11.91 -11.60
C ALA A 205 -14.08 -13.28 -10.88
N ALA A 206 -13.33 -14.27 -11.37
CA ALA A 206 -13.26 -15.60 -10.76
C ALA A 206 -12.78 -15.57 -9.29
N VAL A 207 -11.97 -14.58 -8.91
CA VAL A 207 -11.48 -14.40 -7.54
C VAL A 207 -12.44 -13.57 -6.70
N ILE A 208 -12.85 -12.38 -7.16
CA ILE A 208 -13.61 -11.42 -6.34
C ILE A 208 -15.02 -11.91 -6.01
N PHE A 209 -15.69 -12.65 -6.91
CA PHE A 209 -17.03 -13.18 -6.64
C PHE A 209 -17.04 -14.25 -5.54
N GLY A 210 -15.87 -14.77 -5.15
CA GLY A 210 -15.75 -15.65 -3.99
C GLY A 210 -15.65 -14.94 -2.64
N GLY A 211 -15.73 -13.60 -2.61
CA GLY A 211 -15.64 -12.80 -1.39
C GLY A 211 -14.24 -12.77 -0.76
N ILE A 212 -14.14 -12.16 0.43
CA ILE A 212 -12.86 -11.94 1.12
C ILE A 212 -12.11 -13.24 1.42
N THR A 213 -12.82 -14.34 1.67
CA THR A 213 -12.23 -15.66 1.91
C THR A 213 -11.47 -16.17 0.69
N ARG A 214 -12.03 -16.04 -0.53
CA ARG A 214 -11.35 -16.44 -1.76
C ARG A 214 -10.20 -15.48 -2.08
N ILE A 215 -10.40 -14.18 -1.87
CA ILE A 215 -9.34 -13.17 -2.05
C ILE A 215 -8.15 -13.49 -1.15
N GLY A 216 -8.38 -13.75 0.14
CA GLY A 216 -7.34 -14.13 1.11
C GLY A 216 -6.61 -15.41 0.72
N LEU A 217 -7.33 -16.44 0.27
CA LEU A 217 -6.74 -17.70 -0.19
C LEU A 217 -5.85 -17.53 -1.42
N VAL A 218 -6.28 -16.73 -2.40
CA VAL A 218 -5.51 -16.47 -3.61
C VAL A 218 -4.30 -15.59 -3.30
N ALA A 219 -4.51 -14.50 -2.55
CA ALA A 219 -3.45 -13.60 -2.12
C ALA A 219 -2.39 -14.34 -1.30
N GLY A 220 -2.79 -15.16 -0.32
CA GLY A 220 -1.87 -15.94 0.50
C GLY A 220 -0.99 -16.93 -0.28
N ARG A 221 -1.37 -17.30 -1.51
CA ARG A 221 -0.53 -18.14 -2.38
C ARG A 221 0.31 -17.32 -3.36
N ILE A 222 -0.30 -16.32 -4.00
CA ILE A 222 0.35 -15.54 -5.07
C ILE A 222 1.35 -14.53 -4.49
N VAL A 223 0.98 -13.82 -3.42
CA VAL A 223 1.77 -12.71 -2.87
C VAL A 223 3.15 -13.16 -2.38
N PRO A 224 3.29 -14.24 -1.58
CA PRO A 224 4.62 -14.68 -1.18
C PRO A 224 5.48 -15.10 -2.37
N LEU A 225 4.88 -15.79 -3.36
CA LEU A 225 5.59 -16.23 -4.56
C LEU A 225 6.13 -15.04 -5.36
N MET A 226 5.29 -14.03 -5.63
CA MET A 226 5.72 -12.86 -6.41
C MET A 226 6.80 -12.06 -5.67
N VAL A 227 6.69 -11.90 -4.34
CA VAL A 227 7.69 -11.20 -3.52
C VAL A 227 9.01 -11.95 -3.53
N MET A 228 8.99 -13.28 -3.37
CA MET A 228 10.20 -14.10 -3.41
C MET A 228 10.91 -14.00 -4.76
N ILE A 229 10.18 -14.12 -5.87
CA ILE A 229 10.75 -13.99 -7.23
C ILE A 229 11.40 -12.62 -7.41
N TYR A 230 10.70 -11.55 -7.03
CA TYR A 230 11.21 -10.19 -7.15
C TYR A 230 12.46 -9.96 -6.28
N MET A 231 12.44 -10.41 -5.03
CA MET A 231 13.59 -10.30 -4.11
C MET A 231 14.80 -11.08 -4.61
N ILE A 232 14.60 -12.31 -5.11
CA ILE A 232 15.70 -13.12 -5.66
C ILE A 232 16.30 -12.42 -6.89
N ALA A 233 15.47 -11.93 -7.82
CA ALA A 233 15.94 -11.21 -8.98
C ALA A 233 16.75 -9.96 -8.60
N GLY A 234 16.25 -9.16 -7.66
CA GLY A 234 16.95 -7.99 -7.13
C GLY A 234 18.27 -8.33 -6.45
N LEU A 235 18.29 -9.37 -5.60
CA LEU A 235 19.50 -9.85 -4.94
C LEU A 235 20.55 -10.33 -5.94
N VAL A 236 20.15 -11.00 -7.03
CA VAL A 236 21.07 -11.39 -8.11
C VAL A 236 21.69 -10.16 -8.78
N VAL A 237 20.91 -9.11 -9.05
CA VAL A 237 21.43 -7.86 -9.62
C VAL A 237 22.41 -7.17 -8.67
N VAL A 238 22.08 -7.10 -7.37
CA VAL A 238 22.97 -6.53 -6.34
C VAL A 238 24.26 -7.35 -6.22
N ALA A 239 24.16 -8.68 -6.18
CA ALA A 239 25.32 -9.56 -6.09
C ALA A 239 26.27 -9.41 -7.28
N LYS A 240 25.74 -9.23 -8.51
CA LYS A 240 26.54 -8.97 -9.71
C LYS A 240 27.22 -7.60 -9.72
N ASN A 241 26.70 -6.63 -8.95
CA ASN A 241 27.20 -5.25 -8.91
C ASN A 241 27.67 -4.85 -7.51
N LEU A 242 28.15 -5.80 -6.72
CA LEU A 242 28.44 -5.59 -5.30
C LEU A 242 29.48 -4.49 -5.06
N SER A 243 30.41 -4.29 -6.00
CA SER A 243 31.41 -3.22 -5.96
C SER A 243 30.81 -1.81 -6.05
N GLN A 244 29.64 -1.66 -6.67
CA GLN A 244 28.94 -0.36 -6.78
C GLN A 244 28.05 -0.05 -5.58
N LEU A 245 27.74 -1.06 -4.75
CA LEU A 245 26.80 -0.90 -3.63
C LEU A 245 27.20 0.23 -2.66
N PRO A 246 28.48 0.38 -2.24
CA PRO A 246 28.87 1.47 -1.36
C PRO A 246 28.67 2.86 -2.01
N VAL A 247 28.93 2.98 -3.31
CA VAL A 247 28.78 4.23 -4.07
C VAL A 247 27.31 4.62 -4.14
N VAL A 248 26.43 3.67 -4.47
CA VAL A 248 24.98 3.91 -4.55
C VAL A 248 24.40 4.28 -3.19
N LEU A 249 24.79 3.60 -2.11
CA LEU A 249 24.32 3.94 -0.75
C LEU A 249 24.78 5.33 -0.33
N THR A 250 26.03 5.68 -0.64
CA THR A 250 26.57 7.02 -0.35
C THR A 250 25.83 8.10 -1.15
N LEU A 251 25.51 7.82 -2.41
CA LEU A 251 24.72 8.72 -3.26
C LEU A 251 23.33 8.97 -2.68
N ILE A 252 22.63 7.91 -2.26
CA ILE A 252 21.30 8.01 -1.64
C ILE A 252 21.36 8.87 -0.37
N LEU A 253 22.31 8.60 0.52
CA LEU A 253 22.43 9.35 1.78
C LEU A 253 22.83 10.81 1.57
N ASN A 254 23.79 11.08 0.69
CA ASN A 254 24.22 12.44 0.43
C ASN A 254 23.10 13.26 -0.23
N ASP A 255 22.45 12.72 -1.26
CA ASP A 255 21.40 13.41 -1.99
C ASP A 255 20.18 13.71 -1.11
N ALA A 256 19.85 12.79 -0.17
CA ALA A 256 18.73 12.94 0.76
C ALA A 256 18.80 14.19 1.63
N PHE A 257 20.00 14.68 1.95
CA PHE A 257 20.23 15.85 2.81
C PHE A 257 20.79 17.06 2.08
N THR A 258 21.40 16.87 0.91
CA THR A 258 22.05 17.97 0.16
C THR A 258 21.17 18.52 -0.96
N GLY A 259 20.37 17.67 -1.61
CA GLY A 259 19.50 18.03 -2.75
C GLY A 259 20.14 19.09 -3.68
N GLN A 260 21.42 18.89 -4.01
CA GLN A 260 22.43 19.94 -4.28
C GLN A 260 21.90 21.39 -4.43
N SER A 261 21.76 22.07 -3.28
CA SER A 261 21.79 23.53 -3.02
C SER A 261 21.29 24.49 -4.13
N VAL A 262 20.24 25.29 -3.94
CA VAL A 262 20.24 26.58 -3.19
C VAL A 262 18.84 26.77 -2.55
N ALA A 263 18.81 27.10 -1.25
CA ALA A 263 17.62 27.53 -0.51
C ALA A 263 16.48 26.49 -0.29
N GLY A 264 16.75 25.32 0.30
CA GLY A 264 15.77 24.47 1.00
C GLY A 264 14.59 23.86 0.21
N GLY A 265 14.24 24.41 -0.95
CA GLY A 265 13.13 23.99 -1.81
C GLY A 265 13.43 22.71 -2.57
N VAL A 266 14.69 22.47 -2.95
CA VAL A 266 15.10 21.23 -3.62
C VAL A 266 15.10 20.07 -2.62
N THR A 267 15.68 20.23 -1.43
CA THR A 267 15.60 19.22 -0.35
C THR A 267 14.16 18.95 0.08
N GLY A 268 13.33 20.00 0.15
CA GLY A 268 11.90 19.87 0.40
C GLY A 268 11.19 19.02 -0.66
N GLU A 269 11.56 19.17 -1.94
CA GLU A 269 11.02 18.36 -3.04
C GLU A 269 11.47 16.90 -2.97
N VAL A 270 12.74 16.62 -2.64
CA VAL A 270 13.24 15.25 -2.41
C VAL A 270 12.44 14.56 -1.31
N ILE A 271 12.25 15.24 -0.17
CA ILE A 271 11.43 14.75 0.95
C ILE A 271 10.00 14.53 0.49
N ARG A 272 9.40 15.52 -0.16
CA ARG A 272 8.00 15.48 -0.60
C ARG A 272 7.75 14.30 -1.54
N GLN A 273 8.63 14.07 -2.51
CA GLN A 273 8.52 12.95 -3.44
C GLN A 273 8.74 11.62 -2.74
N GLY A 274 9.74 11.51 -1.87
CA GLY A 274 9.99 10.30 -1.09
C GLY A 274 8.81 9.93 -0.20
N VAL A 275 8.30 10.88 0.59
CA VAL A 275 7.15 10.66 1.49
C VAL A 275 5.88 10.34 0.69
N ARG A 276 5.55 11.12 -0.35
CA ARG A 276 4.36 10.90 -1.17
C ARG A 276 4.36 9.51 -1.79
N ARG A 277 5.51 9.07 -2.31
CA ARG A 277 5.65 7.77 -2.95
C ARG A 277 5.67 6.63 -1.95
N ALA A 278 6.27 6.81 -0.79
CA ALA A 278 6.18 5.82 0.29
C ALA A 278 4.76 5.67 0.81
N ALA A 279 4.04 6.76 1.07
CA ALA A 279 2.64 6.71 1.50
C ALA A 279 1.75 5.99 0.49
N PHE A 280 1.99 6.16 -0.81
CA PHE A 280 1.31 5.38 -1.85
C PHE A 280 1.76 3.91 -1.89
N SER A 281 3.05 3.64 -1.66
CA SER A 281 3.61 2.29 -1.75
C SER A 281 3.23 1.40 -0.58
N ASN A 282 3.22 1.95 0.65
CA ASN A 282 2.91 1.19 1.86
C ASN A 282 1.47 1.42 2.34
N GLU A 283 0.74 2.40 1.80
CA GLU A 283 -0.61 2.80 2.20
C GLU A 283 -0.76 3.24 3.67
N ALA A 284 0.33 3.51 4.39
CA ALA A 284 0.25 3.89 5.79
C ALA A 284 -0.53 5.20 5.96
N GLY A 285 -1.68 5.11 6.63
CA GLY A 285 -2.56 6.26 6.88
C GLY A 285 -3.54 6.60 5.75
N LEU A 286 -3.60 5.79 4.69
CA LEU A 286 -4.69 5.85 3.70
C LEU A 286 -5.96 5.15 4.22
N GLY A 287 -5.79 4.11 5.04
CA GLY A 287 -6.89 3.44 5.75
C GLY A 287 -7.54 2.31 4.96
N THR A 288 -7.22 2.14 3.68
CA THR A 288 -7.69 1.03 2.85
C THR A 288 -7.13 -0.30 3.30
N GLU A 289 -5.88 -0.33 3.77
CA GLU A 289 -5.22 -1.52 4.30
C GLU A 289 -5.94 -2.06 5.55
N ALA A 290 -6.49 -1.16 6.36
CA ALA A 290 -7.19 -1.50 7.59
C ALA A 290 -8.50 -2.25 7.34
N MET A 291 -9.05 -2.20 6.12
CA MET A 291 -10.24 -2.97 5.75
C MET A 291 -9.93 -4.48 5.65
N ALA A 292 -8.80 -4.85 5.05
CA ALA A 292 -8.38 -6.25 4.94
C ALA A 292 -8.04 -6.84 6.31
N HIS A 293 -7.26 -6.09 7.10
CA HIS A 293 -6.95 -6.45 8.49
C HIS A 293 -8.22 -6.48 9.37
N GLY A 294 -9.19 -5.60 9.07
CA GLY A 294 -10.51 -5.57 9.69
C GLY A 294 -11.31 -6.87 9.55
N ALA A 295 -10.96 -7.77 8.63
CA ALA A 295 -11.59 -9.09 8.45
C ALA A 295 -10.83 -10.26 9.13
N ALA A 296 -9.70 -10.00 9.79
CA ALA A 296 -8.85 -11.03 10.39
C ALA A 296 -9.50 -11.76 11.58
N LYS A 297 -9.29 -13.07 11.72
CA LYS A 297 -9.78 -13.85 12.85
C LYS A 297 -9.00 -13.53 14.11
N THR A 298 -9.56 -12.69 14.98
CA THR A 298 -8.94 -12.38 16.28
C THR A 298 -9.92 -11.70 17.24
N LYS A 299 -9.75 -11.97 18.52
CA LYS A 299 -10.40 -11.23 19.63
C LYS A 299 -9.51 -10.11 20.18
N GLU A 300 -8.23 -10.12 19.85
CA GLU A 300 -7.22 -9.23 20.46
C GLU A 300 -6.75 -8.19 19.42
N PRO A 301 -7.23 -6.94 19.48
CA PRO A 301 -6.94 -5.92 18.47
C PRO A 301 -5.45 -5.69 18.23
N VAL A 302 -4.66 -5.74 19.30
CA VAL A 302 -3.21 -5.52 19.26
C VAL A 302 -2.49 -6.59 18.43
N ARG A 303 -3.00 -7.83 18.38
CA ARG A 303 -2.40 -8.90 17.59
C ARG A 303 -2.41 -8.53 16.10
N GLU A 304 -3.54 -8.04 15.61
CA GLU A 304 -3.64 -7.61 14.21
C GLU A 304 -2.80 -6.37 13.95
N GLY A 305 -2.76 -5.41 14.87
CA GLY A 305 -1.87 -4.25 14.76
C GLY A 305 -0.40 -4.66 14.58
N LEU A 306 0.07 -5.65 15.34
CA LEU A 306 1.43 -6.19 15.22
C LEU A 306 1.69 -6.93 13.92
N VAL A 307 0.66 -7.56 13.33
CA VAL A 307 0.76 -8.19 12.01
C VAL A 307 0.80 -7.13 10.90
N ALA A 308 -0.11 -6.15 10.96
CA ALA A 308 -0.24 -5.11 9.96
C ALA A 308 1.00 -4.22 9.83
N MET A 309 1.70 -3.97 10.95
CA MET A 309 2.94 -3.17 10.95
C MET A 309 4.12 -3.86 10.23
N ILE A 310 4.01 -5.14 9.84
CA ILE A 310 5.03 -5.85 9.07
C ILE A 310 4.99 -5.47 7.58
N GLY A 311 3.84 -4.98 7.10
CA GLY A 311 3.63 -4.70 5.69
C GLY A 311 4.49 -3.58 5.08
N PRO A 312 4.63 -2.40 5.73
CA PRO A 312 5.47 -1.29 5.25
C PRO A 312 6.95 -1.61 5.12
#